data_AF-S3N2N8-F1
#
_entry.id   AF-S3N2N8-F1
#
_cell.length_a   1.000
_cell.length_b   1.000
_cell.length_c   1.000
_cell.angle_alpha   90.00
_cell.angle_beta   90.00
_cell.angle_gamma   90.00
#
_symmetry.space_group_name_H-M   'P 1'
#
loop_
_entity.id
_entity.type
_entity.pdbx_description
1 polymer ?
#
loop_
_entity_poly.entity_id
_entity_poly.type
_entity_poly.pdbx_seq_one_letter_code
_entity_poly.pdbx_strand_id
1 'polypeptide(L)'
;MFCIRQDFWVNGYDLSFINSGVSGSTSLNILNTAINKIIPFNPTHIICFIPTNDGLCLELKGGLWNQSKHYSNLQGIDHKSERDKTDVPEKINQICNVYSTLKTLCTSFNIDLTVCSSPIIDGCIDNFYLYNKSSHEKFSKDRNLVFDSVLEFCNSIGIHTLDLRVAFSNKYELFFDPVHTNAMGSIEVAKYLYEHLEPRFNKYKLESPRLTQKHLLTSLALTKSAVWLDEILLQAQTNQKITISFEIDCPSDISRDNCALFIVDYEQQDLEYDQTKLSYSSAVGWYKYILTKTNCKYRISYTFNVPTGIPKIKIGFQSWYTNAEIKLTDIQVYIQELD
;
A
#
# COMPACT_ATOMS: atom_id res chain seq x y z
N MET A 1 -2.86 -2.80 1.82
CA MET A 1 -1.46 -2.92 1.34
C MET A 1 -0.44 -3.16 2.46
N PHE A 2 -0.62 -2.69 3.70
CA PHE A 2 0.30 -3.05 4.80
C PHE A 2 0.32 -4.55 5.14
N CYS A 3 -0.83 -5.22 5.07
CA CYS A 3 -0.97 -6.61 5.47
C CYS A 3 -0.26 -7.58 4.51
N ILE A 4 -0.27 -7.32 3.19
CA ILE A 4 0.37 -8.23 2.21
C ILE A 4 1.89 -8.29 2.44
N ARG A 5 2.50 -7.17 2.84
CA ARG A 5 3.92 -7.09 3.18
C ARG A 5 4.25 -7.98 4.38
N GLN A 6 3.39 -7.96 5.40
CA GLN A 6 3.56 -8.79 6.59
C GLN A 6 3.44 -10.28 6.24
N ASP A 7 2.45 -10.66 5.45
CA ASP A 7 2.25 -12.05 5.02
C ASP A 7 3.47 -12.58 4.25
N PHE A 8 3.98 -11.82 3.27
CA PHE A 8 5.20 -12.21 2.55
C PHE A 8 6.42 -12.35 3.46
N TRP A 9 6.62 -11.44 4.40
CA TRP A 9 7.79 -11.51 5.27
C TRP A 9 7.74 -12.63 6.29
N VAL A 10 6.58 -12.86 6.92
CA VAL A 10 6.40 -13.96 7.87
C VAL A 10 6.65 -15.30 7.20
N ASN A 11 6.41 -15.40 5.90
CA ASN A 11 6.69 -16.58 5.08
C ASN A 11 8.09 -16.58 4.44
N GLY A 12 8.99 -15.69 4.85
CA GLY A 12 10.41 -15.72 4.49
C GLY A 12 10.77 -15.10 3.14
N TYR A 13 9.94 -14.22 2.60
CA TYR A 13 10.23 -13.53 1.33
C TYR A 13 11.01 -12.23 1.57
N ASP A 14 12.05 -11.98 0.77
CA ASP A 14 12.76 -10.70 0.75
C ASP A 14 12.14 -9.73 -0.26
N LEU A 15 11.04 -9.09 0.14
CA LEU A 15 10.29 -8.15 -0.68
C LEU A 15 10.20 -6.76 -0.04
N SER A 16 10.21 -5.74 -0.89
CA SER A 16 9.91 -4.35 -0.50
C SER A 16 8.69 -3.87 -1.26
N PHE A 17 7.81 -3.12 -0.58
CA PHE A 17 6.54 -2.66 -1.14
C PHE A 17 6.47 -1.13 -1.13
N ILE A 18 6.04 -0.55 -2.26
CA ILE A 18 5.81 0.89 -2.42
C ILE A 18 4.34 1.09 -2.79
N ASN A 19 3.61 1.85 -1.97
CA ASN A 19 2.24 2.25 -2.30
C ASN A 19 2.25 3.60 -3.02
N SER A 20 1.73 3.62 -4.25
CA SER A 20 1.56 4.86 -5.04
C SER A 20 0.10 5.15 -5.39
N GLY A 21 -0.86 4.50 -4.71
CA GLY A 21 -2.28 4.73 -4.93
C GLY A 21 -2.71 6.14 -4.51
N VAL A 22 -3.56 6.78 -5.33
CA VAL A 22 -4.15 8.09 -5.04
C VAL A 22 -5.67 8.00 -5.21
N SER A 23 -6.41 8.43 -4.19
CA SER A 23 -7.87 8.46 -4.25
C SER A 23 -8.37 9.35 -5.40
N GLY A 24 -9.47 8.96 -6.06
CA GLY A 24 -10.00 9.69 -7.21
C GLY A 24 -9.30 9.43 -8.54
N SER A 25 -8.30 8.54 -8.58
CA SER A 25 -7.55 8.26 -9.81
C SER A 25 -8.39 7.56 -10.89
N THR A 26 -8.00 7.79 -12.14
CA THR A 26 -8.40 7.05 -13.36
C THR A 26 -7.22 6.22 -13.88
N SER A 27 -7.44 5.34 -14.85
CA SER A 27 -6.35 4.56 -15.47
C SER A 27 -5.25 5.47 -16.05
N LEU A 28 -5.62 6.62 -16.63
CA LEU A 28 -4.64 7.57 -17.16
C LEU A 28 -3.79 8.22 -16.04
N ASN A 29 -4.37 8.47 -14.86
CA ASN A 29 -3.60 8.92 -13.69
C ASN A 29 -2.62 7.83 -13.20
N ILE A 30 -3.03 6.55 -13.26
CA ILE A 30 -2.16 5.43 -12.91
C ILE A 30 -0.97 5.36 -13.86
N LEU A 31 -1.18 5.49 -15.17
CA LEU A 31 -0.07 5.50 -16.14
C LEU A 31 0.93 6.62 -15.84
N ASN A 32 0.43 7.82 -15.56
CA ASN A 32 1.27 8.96 -15.18
C ASN A 32 2.06 8.69 -13.88
N THR A 33 1.44 8.05 -12.91
CA THR A 33 2.09 7.65 -11.65
C THR A 33 3.15 6.59 -11.89
N ALA A 34 2.87 5.60 -12.74
CA ALA A 34 3.81 4.55 -13.09
C ALA A 34 5.09 5.15 -13.69
N ILE A 35 4.94 6.03 -14.70
CA ILE A 35 6.06 6.69 -15.39
C ILE A 35 6.89 7.54 -14.44
N ASN A 36 6.25 8.42 -13.67
CA ASN A 36 6.98 9.47 -12.94
C ASN A 36 7.40 9.06 -11.53
N LYS A 37 6.71 8.09 -10.91
CA LYS A 37 6.91 7.78 -9.49
C LYS A 37 7.23 6.32 -9.21
N ILE A 38 6.96 5.38 -10.11
CA ILE A 38 7.17 3.96 -9.83
C ILE A 38 8.42 3.45 -10.55
N ILE A 39 8.50 3.66 -11.86
CA ILE A 39 9.64 3.20 -12.68
C ILE A 39 11.00 3.69 -12.18
N PRO A 40 11.16 4.94 -11.71
CA PRO A 40 12.44 5.39 -11.16
C PRO A 40 12.95 4.58 -9.96
N PHE A 41 12.08 3.85 -9.24
CA PHE A 41 12.48 2.94 -8.16
C PHE A 41 12.90 1.55 -8.64
N ASN A 42 12.89 1.29 -9.94
CA ASN A 42 13.26 0.01 -10.56
C ASN A 42 12.57 -1.21 -9.90
N PRO A 43 11.23 -1.23 -9.81
CA PRO A 43 10.52 -2.33 -9.16
C PRO A 43 10.61 -3.59 -10.03
N THR A 44 10.57 -4.76 -9.39
CA THR A 44 10.50 -6.02 -10.14
C THR A 44 9.07 -6.34 -10.58
N HIS A 45 8.06 -5.84 -9.84
CA HIS A 45 6.65 -6.13 -10.06
C HIS A 45 5.80 -4.87 -9.80
N ILE A 46 4.75 -4.68 -10.61
CA ILE A 46 3.69 -3.71 -10.40
C ILE A 46 2.35 -4.45 -10.28
N ILE A 47 1.64 -4.19 -9.18
CA ILE A 47 0.26 -4.61 -8.97
C ILE A 47 -0.63 -3.39 -9.16
N CYS A 48 -1.43 -3.40 -10.23
CA CYS A 48 -2.28 -2.29 -10.64
C CYS A 48 -3.75 -2.64 -10.37
N PHE A 49 -4.48 -1.79 -9.66
CA PHE A 49 -5.93 -1.95 -9.48
C PHE A 49 -6.67 -1.09 -10.51
N ILE A 50 -7.64 -1.68 -11.20
CA ILE A 50 -8.51 -0.96 -12.13
C ILE A 50 -9.33 0.06 -11.32
N PRO A 51 -9.24 1.37 -11.61
CA PRO A 51 -9.94 2.37 -10.84
C PRO A 51 -11.45 2.31 -11.02
N THR A 52 -12.18 2.43 -9.92
CA THR A 52 -13.65 2.52 -9.95
C THR A 52 -14.14 3.78 -10.68
N ASN A 53 -13.32 4.85 -10.74
CA ASN A 53 -13.67 6.10 -11.41
C ASN A 53 -13.64 6.02 -12.94
N ASP A 54 -13.02 5.00 -13.53
CA ASP A 54 -13.06 4.83 -14.99
C ASP A 54 -14.49 4.60 -15.49
N GLY A 55 -15.37 4.00 -14.65
CA GLY A 55 -16.80 3.92 -14.94
C GLY A 55 -17.47 5.29 -15.04
N LEU A 56 -17.01 6.30 -14.26
CA LEU A 56 -17.52 7.67 -14.36
C LEU A 56 -17.04 8.37 -15.63
N CYS A 57 -15.83 8.05 -16.09
CA CYS A 57 -15.29 8.58 -17.35
C CYS A 57 -16.12 8.18 -18.57
N LEU A 58 -16.83 7.04 -18.52
CA LEU A 58 -17.73 6.63 -19.61
C LEU A 58 -18.88 7.63 -19.84
N GLU A 59 -19.29 8.36 -18.79
CA GLU A 59 -20.33 9.39 -18.89
C GLU A 59 -19.82 10.74 -19.34
N LEU A 60 -18.51 10.93 -19.44
CA LEU A 60 -17.91 12.22 -19.77
C LEU A 60 -17.65 12.29 -21.27
N LYS A 61 -17.86 13.47 -21.83
CA LYS A 61 -17.41 13.79 -23.19
C LYS A 61 -15.90 13.59 -23.27
N GLY A 62 -15.46 12.80 -24.25
CA GLY A 62 -14.04 12.47 -24.46
C GLY A 62 -13.47 11.37 -23.55
N GLY A 63 -14.26 10.74 -22.67
CA GLY A 63 -13.81 9.60 -21.87
C GLY A 63 -12.68 9.96 -20.90
N LEU A 64 -11.51 9.34 -21.06
CA LEU A 64 -10.31 9.63 -20.25
C LEU A 64 -9.72 11.03 -20.51
N TRP A 65 -10.01 11.63 -21.66
CA TRP A 65 -9.54 12.95 -22.08
C TRP A 65 -10.53 14.07 -21.74
N ASN A 66 -11.33 13.86 -20.70
CA ASN A 66 -12.37 14.80 -20.27
C ASN A 66 -11.80 16.10 -19.64
N GLN A 67 -12.67 17.09 -19.49
CA GLN A 67 -12.39 18.38 -18.86
C GLN A 67 -13.01 18.51 -17.45
N SER A 68 -13.37 17.39 -16.82
CA SER A 68 -13.93 17.40 -15.47
C SER A 68 -12.91 17.91 -14.46
N LYS A 69 -13.34 18.80 -13.57
CA LYS A 69 -12.53 19.24 -12.43
C LYS A 69 -12.00 18.08 -11.58
N HIS A 70 -12.74 16.96 -11.53
CA HIS A 70 -12.43 15.84 -10.67
C HIS A 70 -11.64 14.71 -11.36
N TYR A 71 -11.78 14.57 -12.69
CA TYR A 71 -11.25 13.41 -13.43
C TYR A 71 -10.37 13.78 -14.63
N SER A 72 -10.17 15.07 -14.90
CA SER A 72 -9.27 15.50 -15.96
C SER A 72 -7.81 15.29 -15.55
N ASN A 73 -7.00 14.87 -16.52
CA ASN A 73 -5.56 14.70 -16.34
C ASN A 73 -4.78 16.01 -16.52
N LEU A 74 -5.41 17.07 -17.05
CA LEU A 74 -4.80 18.37 -17.30
C LEU A 74 -5.56 19.47 -16.55
N GLN A 75 -4.88 20.22 -15.69
CA GLN A 75 -5.46 21.41 -15.05
C GLN A 75 -5.43 22.61 -16.01
N GLY A 76 -6.50 23.41 -16.04
CA GLY A 76 -6.53 24.70 -16.73
C GLY A 76 -7.54 24.87 -17.88
N ILE A 77 -8.40 23.87 -18.13
CA ILE A 77 -9.48 23.98 -19.12
C ILE A 77 -10.78 24.38 -18.40
N ASP A 78 -11.58 25.27 -19.01
CA ASP A 78 -12.91 25.68 -18.53
C ASP A 78 -13.69 24.43 -18.08
N HIS A 79 -14.01 24.32 -16.79
CA HIS A 79 -14.46 23.08 -16.13
C HIS A 79 -15.90 22.66 -16.48
N LYS A 80 -16.33 22.93 -17.71
CA LYS A 80 -17.62 22.53 -18.27
C LYS A 80 -17.52 21.12 -18.80
N SER A 81 -17.40 20.13 -17.91
CA SER A 81 -17.53 18.74 -18.34
C SER A 81 -18.97 18.46 -18.76
N GLU A 82 -19.19 18.30 -20.05
CA GLU A 82 -20.45 17.82 -20.58
C GLU A 82 -20.56 16.32 -20.36
N ARG A 83 -21.71 15.87 -19.86
CA ARG A 83 -22.03 14.44 -19.85
C ARG A 83 -22.41 14.01 -21.26
N ASP A 84 -21.81 12.93 -21.72
CA ASP A 84 -22.04 12.34 -23.02
C ASP A 84 -21.88 10.82 -22.90
N LYS A 85 -22.87 10.06 -23.35
CA LYS A 85 -22.86 8.59 -23.31
C LYS A 85 -22.76 7.97 -24.71
N THR A 86 -22.49 8.76 -25.74
CA THR A 86 -22.12 8.18 -27.04
C THR A 86 -20.74 7.51 -26.95
N ASP A 87 -20.47 6.62 -27.90
CA ASP A 87 -19.14 6.06 -28.14
C ASP A 87 -18.51 5.31 -26.95
N VAL A 88 -19.34 4.68 -26.10
CA VAL A 88 -18.86 3.85 -24.98
C VAL A 88 -17.79 2.83 -25.41
N PRO A 89 -17.92 2.10 -26.54
CA PRO A 89 -16.86 1.20 -27.00
C PRO A 89 -15.52 1.90 -27.22
N GLU A 90 -15.53 3.11 -27.78
CA GLU A 90 -14.30 3.88 -27.99
C GLU A 90 -13.70 4.36 -26.67
N LYS A 91 -14.53 4.77 -25.70
CA LYS A 91 -14.05 5.15 -24.36
C LYS A 91 -13.45 3.96 -23.60
N ILE A 92 -14.02 2.76 -23.78
CA ILE A 92 -13.42 1.52 -23.27
C ILE A 92 -12.09 1.24 -23.96
N ASN A 93 -12.00 1.38 -25.29
CA ASN A 93 -10.75 1.23 -26.02
C ASN A 93 -9.67 2.18 -25.51
N GLN A 94 -10.01 3.43 -25.18
CA GLN A 94 -9.07 4.37 -24.56
C GLN A 94 -8.51 3.84 -23.24
N ILE A 95 -9.36 3.25 -22.38
CA ILE A 95 -8.92 2.64 -21.12
C ILE A 95 -8.02 1.43 -21.40
N CYS A 96 -8.42 0.52 -22.29
CA CYS A 96 -7.60 -0.63 -22.68
C CYS A 96 -6.23 -0.22 -23.26
N ASN A 97 -6.18 0.84 -24.06
CA ASN A 97 -4.94 1.38 -24.61
C ASN A 97 -3.97 1.83 -23.51
N VAL A 98 -4.47 2.36 -22.38
CA VAL A 98 -3.62 2.67 -21.22
C VAL A 98 -2.94 1.42 -20.68
N TYR A 99 -3.66 0.31 -20.53
CA TYR A 99 -3.08 -0.96 -20.08
C TYR A 99 -2.12 -1.57 -21.10
N SER A 100 -2.40 -1.41 -22.39
CA SER A 100 -1.44 -1.77 -23.44
C SER A 100 -0.14 -0.99 -23.31
N THR A 101 -0.23 0.34 -23.12
CA THR A 101 0.96 1.19 -22.88
C THR A 101 1.69 0.78 -21.62
N LEU A 102 0.97 0.50 -20.52
CA LEU A 102 1.56 0.05 -19.26
C LEU A 102 2.31 -1.27 -19.43
N LYS A 103 1.76 -2.22 -20.21
CA LYS A 103 2.43 -3.48 -20.53
C LYS A 103 3.73 -3.26 -21.31
N THR A 104 3.68 -2.46 -22.37
CA THR A 104 4.86 -2.13 -23.18
C THR A 104 5.94 -1.52 -22.31
N LEU A 105 5.56 -0.55 -21.48
CA LEU A 105 6.46 0.11 -20.54
C LEU A 105 7.07 -0.89 -19.55
N CYS A 106 6.25 -1.70 -18.87
CA CYS A 106 6.73 -2.71 -17.93
C CYS A 106 7.68 -3.70 -18.61
N THR A 107 7.37 -4.15 -19.83
CA THR A 107 8.23 -5.06 -20.60
C THR A 107 9.58 -4.42 -20.92
N SER A 108 9.61 -3.15 -21.33
CA SER A 108 10.84 -2.42 -21.62
C SER A 108 11.76 -2.25 -20.40
N PHE A 109 11.19 -2.24 -19.19
CA PHE A 109 11.94 -2.14 -17.94
C PHE A 109 12.10 -3.49 -17.21
N ASN A 110 11.73 -4.61 -17.85
CA ASN A 110 11.74 -5.96 -17.24
C ASN A 110 10.96 -6.03 -15.91
N ILE A 111 9.80 -5.40 -15.89
CA ILE A 111 8.87 -5.34 -14.76
C ILE A 111 7.69 -6.27 -15.04
N ASP A 112 7.39 -7.16 -14.09
CA ASP A 112 6.19 -8.00 -14.15
C ASP A 112 4.94 -7.16 -13.82
N LEU A 113 3.89 -7.26 -14.64
CA LEU A 113 2.63 -6.53 -14.43
C LEU A 113 1.48 -7.48 -14.07
N THR A 114 0.78 -7.16 -12.97
CA THR A 114 -0.50 -7.78 -12.62
C THR A 114 -1.59 -6.71 -12.56
N VAL A 115 -2.74 -7.00 -13.17
CA VAL A 115 -3.92 -6.11 -13.15
C VAL A 115 -5.05 -6.75 -12.36
N CYS A 116 -5.52 -6.05 -11.33
CA CYS A 116 -6.58 -6.50 -10.44
C CYS A 116 -7.82 -5.64 -10.65
N SER A 117 -9.03 -6.20 -10.64
CA SER A 117 -10.21 -5.35 -10.39
C SER A 117 -10.15 -4.80 -8.97
N SER A 118 -10.76 -3.64 -8.73
CA SER A 118 -10.94 -3.16 -7.35
C SER A 118 -12.02 -3.98 -6.65
N PRO A 119 -11.85 -4.32 -5.35
CA PRO A 119 -12.91 -4.98 -4.58
C PRO A 119 -14.09 -4.03 -4.45
N ILE A 120 -15.29 -4.52 -4.74
CA ILE A 120 -16.53 -3.72 -4.72
C ILE A 120 -17.70 -4.57 -4.23
N ILE A 121 -18.75 -3.87 -3.83
CA ILE A 121 -20.07 -4.42 -3.60
C ILE A 121 -21.02 -3.87 -4.68
N ASP A 122 -21.69 -4.78 -5.39
CA ASP A 122 -22.72 -4.43 -6.39
C ASP A 122 -24.15 -4.46 -5.83
N GLY A 123 -24.32 -5.00 -4.62
CA GLY A 123 -25.59 -5.04 -3.92
C GLY A 123 -26.03 -3.68 -3.39
N CYS A 124 -27.32 -3.37 -3.58
CA CYS A 124 -27.96 -2.25 -2.90
C CYS A 124 -28.40 -2.69 -1.50
N ILE A 125 -27.63 -2.37 -0.45
CA ILE A 125 -28.07 -2.46 0.95
C ILE A 125 -28.53 -1.08 1.43
N ASP A 126 -29.73 -1.02 2.01
CA ASP A 126 -30.40 0.20 2.48
C ASP A 126 -29.53 1.11 3.38
N ASN A 127 -28.57 0.54 4.11
CA ASN A 127 -27.71 1.28 5.02
C ASN A 127 -26.55 2.04 4.36
N PHE A 128 -26.24 1.80 3.08
CA PHE A 128 -25.10 2.44 2.39
C PHE A 128 -25.47 3.69 1.57
N TYR A 129 -26.74 3.90 1.22
CA TYR A 129 -27.10 4.87 0.18
C TYR A 129 -27.77 6.14 0.72
N LEU A 130 -27.09 7.27 0.49
CA LEU A 130 -27.72 8.59 0.35
C LEU A 130 -28.22 8.84 -1.09
N TYR A 131 -27.93 7.92 -2.03
CA TYR A 131 -28.28 8.03 -3.45
C TYR A 131 -29.54 7.23 -3.81
N ASN A 132 -30.28 7.67 -4.84
CA ASN A 132 -31.39 6.88 -5.35
C ASN A 132 -30.88 5.57 -5.98
N LYS A 133 -31.65 4.49 -5.82
CA LYS A 133 -31.34 3.13 -6.31
C LYS A 133 -30.92 3.09 -7.78
N SER A 134 -31.61 3.84 -8.63
CA SER A 134 -31.33 3.91 -10.08
C SER A 134 -29.93 4.45 -10.39
N SER A 135 -29.46 5.46 -9.65
CA SER A 135 -28.12 6.03 -9.86
C SER A 135 -27.03 5.03 -9.45
N HIS A 136 -27.27 4.27 -8.37
CA HIS A 136 -26.36 3.23 -7.93
C HIS A 136 -26.28 2.08 -8.95
N GLU A 137 -27.42 1.56 -9.40
CA GLU A 137 -27.47 0.49 -10.42
C GLU A 137 -26.72 0.91 -11.69
N LYS A 138 -26.89 2.17 -12.11
CA LYS A 138 -26.19 2.71 -13.27
C LYS A 138 -24.67 2.77 -13.06
N PHE A 139 -24.23 3.24 -11.89
CA PHE A 139 -22.82 3.31 -11.56
C PHE A 139 -22.16 1.92 -11.45
N SER A 140 -22.86 0.96 -10.83
CA SER A 140 -22.41 -0.44 -10.77
C SER A 140 -22.28 -1.03 -12.17
N LYS A 141 -23.26 -0.80 -13.06
CA LYS A 141 -23.23 -1.28 -14.44
C LYS A 141 -22.02 -0.73 -15.22
N ASP A 142 -21.81 0.58 -15.21
CA ASP A 142 -20.73 1.22 -15.97
C ASP A 142 -19.36 0.78 -15.43
N ARG A 143 -19.22 0.62 -14.12
CA ARG A 143 -17.99 0.10 -13.49
C ARG A 143 -17.71 -1.36 -13.86
N ASN A 144 -18.72 -2.22 -13.81
CA ASN A 144 -18.57 -3.62 -14.17
C ASN A 144 -18.22 -3.79 -15.65
N LEU A 145 -18.80 -2.97 -16.53
CA LEU A 145 -18.43 -2.95 -17.94
C LEU A 145 -16.94 -2.64 -18.12
N VAL A 146 -16.39 -1.66 -17.40
CA VAL A 146 -14.94 -1.36 -17.44
C VAL A 146 -14.14 -2.55 -16.93
N PHE A 147 -14.50 -3.11 -15.78
CA PHE A 147 -13.76 -4.22 -15.18
C PHE A 147 -13.73 -5.45 -16.08
N ASP A 148 -14.88 -5.84 -16.66
CA ASP A 148 -14.97 -6.96 -17.60
C ASP A 148 -14.09 -6.70 -18.82
N SER A 149 -14.26 -5.54 -19.46
CA SER A 149 -13.54 -5.19 -20.69
C SER A 149 -12.03 -5.13 -20.49
N VAL A 150 -11.57 -4.54 -19.38
CA VAL A 150 -10.14 -4.39 -19.08
C VAL A 150 -9.53 -5.72 -18.69
N LEU A 151 -10.17 -6.51 -17.83
CA LEU A 151 -9.64 -7.83 -17.44
C LEU A 151 -9.55 -8.77 -18.64
N GLU A 152 -10.59 -8.81 -19.48
CA GLU A 152 -10.59 -9.58 -20.73
C GLU A 152 -9.45 -9.12 -21.66
N PHE A 153 -9.36 -7.81 -21.90
CA PHE A 153 -8.30 -7.25 -22.73
C PHE A 153 -6.90 -7.57 -22.19
N CYS A 154 -6.66 -7.34 -20.90
CA CYS A 154 -5.39 -7.63 -20.24
C CYS A 154 -5.00 -9.10 -20.37
N ASN A 155 -5.94 -10.02 -20.16
CA ASN A 155 -5.71 -11.45 -20.37
C ASN A 155 -5.38 -11.76 -21.83
N SER A 156 -6.08 -11.16 -22.79
CA SER A 156 -5.84 -11.39 -24.23
C SER A 156 -4.45 -10.98 -24.68
N ILE A 157 -3.86 -9.98 -24.01
CA ILE A 157 -2.48 -9.54 -24.25
C ILE A 157 -1.49 -10.17 -23.26
N GLY A 158 -1.86 -11.20 -22.50
CA GLY A 158 -0.94 -11.94 -21.63
C GLY A 158 -0.47 -11.20 -20.38
N ILE A 159 -1.22 -10.21 -19.89
CA ILE A 159 -1.05 -9.65 -18.55
C ILE A 159 -1.73 -10.58 -17.55
N HIS A 160 -1.08 -10.87 -16.43
CA HIS A 160 -1.73 -11.64 -15.36
C HIS A 160 -2.85 -10.80 -14.72
N THR A 161 -4.05 -11.37 -14.57
CA THR A 161 -5.18 -10.66 -14.00
C THR A 161 -5.79 -11.37 -12.80
N LEU A 162 -6.36 -10.58 -11.88
CA LEU A 162 -7.12 -11.06 -10.73
C LEU A 162 -8.46 -10.32 -10.63
N ASP A 163 -9.55 -11.06 -10.52
CA ASP A 163 -10.88 -10.46 -10.32
C ASP A 163 -11.31 -10.50 -8.85
N LEU A 164 -11.12 -9.38 -8.14
CA LEU A 164 -11.50 -9.24 -6.74
C LEU A 164 -13.00 -9.00 -6.56
N ARG A 165 -13.78 -8.75 -7.61
CA ARG A 165 -15.23 -8.54 -7.47
C ARG A 165 -15.91 -9.80 -6.99
N VAL A 166 -15.56 -10.93 -7.61
CA VAL A 166 -16.11 -12.24 -7.30
C VAL A 166 -15.75 -12.62 -5.85
N ALA A 167 -14.50 -12.41 -5.46
CA ALA A 167 -13.99 -12.76 -4.14
C ALA A 167 -14.61 -11.96 -2.97
N PHE A 168 -15.17 -10.77 -3.25
CA PHE A 168 -15.69 -9.85 -2.23
C PHE A 168 -17.19 -9.52 -2.36
N SER A 169 -17.86 -10.01 -3.41
CA SER A 169 -19.24 -9.68 -3.79
C SER A 169 -20.30 -9.74 -2.67
N ASN A 170 -20.12 -10.60 -1.66
CA ASN A 170 -21.06 -10.78 -0.55
C ASN A 170 -20.47 -10.47 0.83
N LYS A 171 -19.30 -9.84 0.90
CA LYS A 171 -18.58 -9.56 2.16
C LYS A 171 -18.84 -8.12 2.62
N TYR A 172 -20.11 -7.75 2.75
CA TYR A 172 -20.55 -6.37 3.02
C TYR A 172 -19.95 -5.78 4.32
N GLU A 173 -19.75 -6.63 5.32
CA GLU A 173 -19.13 -6.30 6.60
C GLU A 173 -17.67 -5.82 6.49
N LEU A 174 -17.04 -6.02 5.33
CA LEU A 174 -15.67 -5.61 5.04
C LEU A 174 -15.58 -4.20 4.42
N PHE A 175 -16.70 -3.50 4.26
CA PHE A 175 -16.79 -2.22 3.56
C PHE A 175 -17.42 -1.11 4.41
N PHE A 176 -16.97 0.13 4.21
CA PHE A 176 -17.66 1.33 4.72
C PHE A 176 -18.78 1.79 3.79
N ASP A 177 -18.55 1.61 2.49
CA ASP A 177 -19.48 1.91 1.41
C ASP A 177 -19.19 0.94 0.24
N PRO A 178 -19.96 0.96 -0.86
CA PRO A 178 -19.84 -0.05 -1.92
C PRO A 178 -18.49 -0.12 -2.66
N VAL A 179 -17.55 0.80 -2.41
CA VAL A 179 -16.24 0.86 -3.08
C VAL A 179 -15.05 1.01 -2.12
N HIS A 180 -15.27 1.35 -0.85
CA HIS A 180 -14.21 1.54 0.15
C HIS A 180 -14.25 0.45 1.22
N THR A 181 -13.18 -0.36 1.31
CA THR A 181 -13.03 -1.36 2.37
C THR A 181 -12.75 -0.71 3.72
N ASN A 182 -13.23 -1.33 4.80
CA ASN A 182 -12.76 -1.04 6.15
C ASN A 182 -11.42 -1.74 6.44
N ALA A 183 -10.92 -1.62 7.68
CA ALA A 183 -9.64 -2.21 8.08
C ALA A 183 -9.61 -3.73 7.89
N MET A 184 -10.69 -4.43 8.23
CA MET A 184 -10.82 -5.87 8.03
C MET A 184 -10.86 -6.23 6.54
N GLY A 185 -11.59 -5.45 5.74
CA GLY A 185 -11.60 -5.65 4.29
C GLY A 185 -10.23 -5.46 3.65
N SER A 186 -9.45 -4.49 4.10
CA SER A 186 -8.06 -4.30 3.66
C SER A 186 -7.14 -5.47 4.02
N ILE A 187 -7.38 -6.13 5.16
CA ILE A 187 -6.66 -7.35 5.57
C ILE A 187 -7.05 -8.52 4.65
N GLU A 188 -8.34 -8.72 4.41
CA GLU A 188 -8.83 -9.82 3.56
C GLU A 188 -8.39 -9.67 2.10
N VAL A 189 -8.37 -8.44 1.57
CA VAL A 189 -7.80 -8.14 0.25
C VAL A 189 -6.32 -8.52 0.19
N ALA A 190 -5.56 -8.22 1.24
CA ALA A 190 -4.14 -8.56 1.29
C ALA A 190 -3.89 -10.07 1.30
N LYS A 191 -4.65 -10.82 2.10
CA LYS A 191 -4.56 -12.30 2.13
C LYS A 191 -4.86 -12.89 0.76
N TYR A 192 -5.94 -12.44 0.13
CA TYR A 192 -6.32 -12.88 -1.21
C TYR A 192 -5.19 -12.63 -2.23
N LEU A 193 -4.60 -11.43 -2.21
CA LEU A 193 -3.47 -11.10 -3.07
C LEU A 193 -2.24 -11.96 -2.77
N TYR A 194 -1.93 -12.22 -1.49
CA TYR A 194 -0.82 -13.09 -1.11
C TYR A 194 -0.99 -14.49 -1.72
N GLU A 195 -2.14 -15.14 -1.49
CA GLU A 195 -2.42 -16.51 -1.96
C GLU A 195 -2.27 -16.64 -3.48
N HIS A 196 -2.68 -15.62 -4.24
CA HIS A 196 -2.66 -15.67 -5.70
C HIS A 196 -1.33 -15.20 -6.32
N LEU A 197 -0.57 -14.37 -5.61
CA LEU A 197 0.68 -13.82 -6.12
C LEU A 197 1.92 -14.54 -5.59
N GLU A 198 1.83 -15.24 -4.45
CA GLU A 198 2.94 -15.96 -3.82
C GLU A 198 3.75 -16.80 -4.82
N PRO A 199 3.14 -17.61 -5.71
CA PRO A 199 3.90 -18.43 -6.65
C PRO A 199 4.82 -17.61 -7.57
N ARG A 200 4.44 -16.37 -7.88
CA ARG A 200 5.22 -15.46 -8.75
C ARG A 200 6.44 -14.89 -8.04
N PHE A 201 6.39 -14.84 -6.71
CA PHE A 201 7.46 -14.29 -5.88
C PHE A 201 8.39 -15.37 -5.31
N ASN A 202 8.20 -16.65 -5.62
CA ASN A 202 9.02 -17.76 -5.08
C ASN A 202 10.52 -17.58 -5.30
N LYS A 203 10.95 -16.92 -6.39
CA LYS A 203 12.36 -16.57 -6.64
C LYS A 203 12.97 -15.62 -5.60
N TYR A 204 12.15 -14.97 -4.79
CA TYR A 204 12.55 -14.07 -3.70
C TYR A 204 12.34 -14.69 -2.31
N LYS A 205 11.92 -15.96 -2.24
CA LYS A 205 11.83 -16.70 -0.98
C LYS A 205 13.24 -17.10 -0.57
N LEU A 206 13.61 -16.83 0.68
CA LEU A 206 14.90 -17.28 1.20
C LEU A 206 14.92 -18.81 1.31
N GLU A 207 16.07 -19.43 1.05
CA GLU A 207 16.23 -20.90 1.13
C GLU A 207 16.18 -21.42 2.57
N SER A 208 16.57 -20.57 3.54
CA SER A 208 16.53 -20.88 4.97
C SER A 208 16.19 -19.62 5.77
N PRO A 209 14.93 -19.14 5.74
CA PRO A 209 14.54 -18.00 6.54
C PRO A 209 14.59 -18.42 8.02
N ARG A 210 15.70 -18.13 8.70
CA ARG A 210 15.76 -18.19 10.15
C ARG A 210 15.01 -16.97 10.68
N LEU A 211 13.69 -17.03 10.55
CA LEU A 211 12.80 -15.99 11.01
C LEU A 211 12.49 -16.24 12.49
N THR A 212 12.97 -15.34 13.35
CA THR A 212 12.56 -15.33 14.74
C THR A 212 11.54 -14.22 14.94
N GLN A 213 10.31 -14.58 15.32
CA GLN A 213 9.30 -13.62 15.77
C GLN A 213 9.38 -13.46 17.28
N LYS A 214 9.47 -12.22 17.76
CA LYS A 214 9.37 -11.87 19.17
C LYS A 214 8.24 -10.87 19.35
N HIS A 215 7.25 -11.22 20.17
CA HIS A 215 6.26 -10.25 20.65
C HIS A 215 6.85 -9.55 21.87
N LEU A 216 7.10 -8.24 21.76
CA LEU A 216 7.82 -7.50 22.80
C LEU A 216 6.87 -6.88 23.82
N LEU A 217 5.80 -6.21 23.38
CA LEU A 217 4.89 -5.47 24.27
C LEU A 217 3.48 -5.34 23.67
N THR A 218 2.47 -5.45 24.53
CA THR A 218 1.05 -5.29 24.17
C THR A 218 0.64 -3.84 23.97
N SER A 219 1.15 -2.91 24.80
CA SER A 219 0.87 -1.48 24.68
C SER A 219 2.00 -0.62 25.26
N LEU A 220 2.24 0.53 24.64
CA LEU A 220 3.25 1.51 25.03
C LEU A 220 2.73 2.93 24.75
N ALA A 221 2.60 3.76 25.78
CA ALA A 221 2.37 5.20 25.61
C ALA A 221 3.72 5.92 25.40
N LEU A 222 3.82 6.75 24.37
CA LEU A 222 5.05 7.47 24.06
C LEU A 222 5.24 8.66 24.99
N THR A 223 6.49 8.88 25.41
CA THR A 223 6.90 10.03 26.21
C THR A 223 7.94 10.86 25.47
N LYS A 224 8.36 12.02 26.00
CA LYS A 224 9.43 12.83 25.39
C LYS A 224 10.82 12.19 25.52
N SER A 225 10.95 11.18 26.37
CA SER A 225 12.16 10.38 26.52
C SER A 225 11.97 9.04 25.82
N ALA A 226 13.05 8.50 25.28
CA ALA A 226 13.07 7.17 24.69
C ALA A 226 12.64 6.12 25.72
N VAL A 227 11.57 5.40 25.40
CA VAL A 227 11.20 4.16 26.08
C VAL A 227 11.79 3.01 25.30
N TRP A 228 12.72 2.29 25.93
CA TRP A 228 13.43 1.17 25.33
C TRP A 228 12.69 -0.13 25.58
N LEU A 229 12.60 -0.96 24.55
CA LEU A 229 12.16 -2.35 24.64
C LEU A 229 13.30 -3.24 25.15
N ASP A 230 13.00 -4.51 25.41
CA ASP A 230 13.98 -5.51 25.79
C ASP A 230 15.10 -5.67 24.75
N GLU A 231 16.31 -5.97 25.24
CA GLU A 231 17.47 -6.24 24.40
C GLU A 231 17.22 -7.43 23.47
N ILE A 232 17.57 -7.23 22.20
CA ILE A 232 17.48 -8.28 21.19
C ILE A 232 18.87 -8.84 20.95
N LEU A 233 19.10 -10.08 21.41
CA LEU A 233 20.31 -10.83 21.11
C LEU A 233 20.29 -11.35 19.68
N LEU A 234 21.42 -11.17 18.99
CA LEU A 234 21.60 -11.42 17.56
C LEU A 234 22.75 -12.40 17.31
N GLN A 235 22.73 -13.07 16.16
CA GLN A 235 23.85 -13.89 15.72
C GLN A 235 24.88 -12.99 15.03
N ALA A 236 25.96 -12.64 15.73
CA ALA A 236 26.95 -11.68 15.24
C ALA A 236 27.67 -12.10 13.94
N GLN A 237 27.49 -13.33 13.46
CA GLN A 237 28.20 -13.88 12.30
C GLN A 237 27.52 -13.59 10.96
N THR A 238 26.25 -13.18 10.95
CA THR A 238 25.50 -12.93 9.72
C THR A 238 25.00 -11.49 9.67
N ASN A 239 24.78 -10.98 8.46
CA ASN A 239 23.95 -9.79 8.30
C ASN A 239 22.51 -10.16 8.65
N GLN A 240 21.80 -9.26 9.30
CA GLN A 240 20.41 -9.51 9.67
C GLN A 240 19.54 -8.35 9.21
N LYS A 241 18.32 -8.68 8.80
CA LYS A 241 17.27 -7.73 8.47
C LYS A 241 16.22 -7.82 9.56
N ILE A 242 16.00 -6.70 10.25
CA ILE A 242 15.03 -6.65 11.34
C ILE A 242 13.87 -5.77 10.90
N THR A 243 12.66 -6.32 11.08
CA THR A 243 11.42 -5.59 10.89
C THR A 243 10.73 -5.46 12.23
N ILE A 244 10.37 -4.23 12.59
CA ILE A 244 9.42 -3.96 13.66
C ILE A 244 8.07 -3.58 13.08
N SER A 245 6.99 -4.12 13.64
CA SER A 245 5.61 -3.81 13.29
C SER A 245 4.82 -3.46 14.55
N PHE A 246 3.97 -2.44 14.48
CA PHE A 246 3.11 -2.03 15.58
C PHE A 246 1.90 -1.26 15.06
N GLU A 247 0.83 -1.29 15.84
CA GLU A 247 -0.29 -0.37 15.69
C GLU A 247 0.03 0.94 16.38
N ILE A 248 -0.30 2.06 15.73
CA ILE A 248 -0.24 3.39 16.32
C ILE A 248 -1.66 3.94 16.44
N ASP A 249 -1.95 4.54 17.59
CA ASP A 249 -3.17 5.26 17.91
C ASP A 249 -2.81 6.72 18.20
N CYS A 250 -3.27 7.61 17.33
CA CYS A 250 -3.00 9.03 17.35
C CYS A 250 -4.27 9.82 17.70
N PRO A 251 -4.26 10.61 18.79
CA PRO A 251 -5.40 11.41 19.19
C PRO A 251 -5.67 12.60 18.24
N SER A 252 -6.78 13.29 18.47
CA SER A 252 -7.27 14.40 17.65
C SER A 252 -6.50 15.72 17.82
N ASP A 253 -5.66 15.83 18.84
CA ASP A 253 -4.88 17.02 19.18
C ASP A 253 -3.45 17.03 18.61
N ILE A 254 -3.08 16.02 17.81
CA ILE A 254 -1.85 16.04 17.03
C ILE A 254 -1.93 17.17 16.00
N SER A 255 -1.08 18.18 16.19
CA SER A 255 -1.03 19.40 15.37
C SER A 255 -0.08 19.30 14.18
N ARG A 256 0.73 18.24 14.08
CA ARG A 256 1.73 18.04 13.02
C ARG A 256 1.91 16.56 12.68
N ASP A 257 2.28 16.30 11.44
CA ASP A 257 2.74 14.98 11.02
C ASP A 257 4.16 14.71 11.55
N ASN A 258 4.50 13.42 11.71
CA ASN A 258 5.81 12.93 12.15
C ASN A 258 6.22 13.31 13.59
N CYS A 259 5.28 13.25 14.51
CA CYS A 259 5.45 13.59 15.93
C CYS A 259 5.94 12.44 16.81
N ALA A 260 6.54 11.40 16.23
CA ALA A 260 7.13 10.30 16.99
C ALA A 260 8.35 9.74 16.25
N LEU A 261 9.22 9.07 17.00
CA LEU A 261 10.48 8.52 16.54
C LEU A 261 10.56 7.04 16.92
N PHE A 262 10.97 6.24 15.95
CA PHE A 262 11.47 4.88 16.13
C PHE A 262 13.00 4.96 16.17
N ILE A 263 13.60 4.35 17.18
CA ILE A 263 15.04 4.46 17.48
C ILE A 263 15.65 3.06 17.56
N VAL A 264 16.87 2.92 17.06
CA VAL A 264 17.69 1.72 17.21
C VAL A 264 19.04 2.12 17.80
N ASP A 265 19.43 1.43 18.86
CA ASP A 265 20.77 1.49 19.41
C ASP A 265 21.53 0.22 19.04
N TYR A 266 22.62 0.41 18.28
CA TYR A 266 23.54 -0.64 17.85
C TYR A 266 24.72 -0.82 18.81
N GLU A 267 24.78 -0.03 19.89
CA GLU A 267 25.92 0.06 20.83
C GLU A 267 27.27 0.39 20.15
N GLN A 268 27.22 0.89 18.91
CA GLN A 268 28.36 1.34 18.10
C GLN A 268 28.03 2.66 17.39
N GLN A 269 29.01 3.55 17.28
CA GLN A 269 28.83 4.90 16.73
C GLN A 269 29.28 5.04 15.27
N ASP A 270 30.08 4.11 14.76
CA ASP A 270 30.69 4.20 13.42
C ASP A 270 29.94 3.33 12.39
N LEU A 271 28.64 3.60 12.22
CA LEU A 271 27.84 3.01 11.15
C LEU A 271 27.45 4.07 10.12
N GLU A 272 27.11 3.63 8.90
CA GLU A 272 26.65 4.50 7.82
C GLU A 272 25.17 4.25 7.49
N TYR A 273 24.51 5.26 6.88
CA TYR A 273 23.11 5.15 6.44
C TYR A 273 22.89 3.93 5.56
N ASP A 274 23.82 3.61 4.67
CA ASP A 274 23.65 2.49 3.75
C ASP A 274 23.69 1.12 4.43
N GLN A 275 24.33 1.05 5.59
CA GLN A 275 24.45 -0.16 6.39
C GLN A 275 23.22 -0.40 7.29
N THR A 276 22.53 0.66 7.73
CA THR A 276 21.39 0.57 8.67
C THR A 276 20.03 0.84 8.02
N LYS A 277 20.02 1.66 6.96
CA LYS A 277 18.84 2.30 6.35
C LYS A 277 18.06 3.19 7.32
N LEU A 278 18.74 3.74 8.33
CA LEU A 278 18.24 4.66 9.34
C LEU A 278 19.02 5.98 9.31
N SER A 279 18.36 7.08 9.67
CA SER A 279 19.03 8.38 9.82
C SER A 279 19.76 8.44 11.17
N TYR A 280 20.87 9.18 11.27
CA TYR A 280 21.60 9.33 12.53
C TYR A 280 21.47 10.75 13.09
N SER A 281 21.37 10.87 14.42
CA SER A 281 21.51 12.12 15.16
C SER A 281 22.25 11.85 16.46
N SER A 282 23.16 12.75 16.83
CA SER A 282 23.86 12.67 18.12
C SER A 282 22.94 12.75 19.34
N ALA A 283 21.70 13.26 19.19
CA ALA A 283 20.76 13.40 20.29
C ALA A 283 20.00 12.11 20.60
N VAL A 284 19.74 11.26 19.60
CA VAL A 284 18.81 10.12 19.72
C VAL A 284 19.35 8.83 19.12
N GLY A 285 20.53 8.84 18.48
CA GLY A 285 21.11 7.69 17.80
C GLY A 285 20.55 7.47 16.39
N TRP A 286 20.42 6.21 15.99
CA TRP A 286 19.85 5.82 14.70
C TRP A 286 18.32 5.80 14.77
N TYR A 287 17.64 6.46 13.85
CA TYR A 287 16.21 6.68 13.97
C TYR A 287 15.48 6.75 12.63
N LYS A 288 14.15 6.66 12.73
CA LYS A 288 13.20 6.98 11.67
C LYS A 288 12.00 7.71 12.24
N TYR A 289 11.48 8.68 11.50
CA TYR A 289 10.22 9.32 11.85
C TYR A 289 9.07 8.33 11.72
N ILE A 290 8.24 8.28 12.77
CA ILE A 290 6.97 7.59 12.75
C ILE A 290 5.96 8.52 12.12
N LEU A 291 5.36 8.10 11.00
CA LEU A 291 4.26 8.84 10.42
C LEU A 291 3.13 8.88 11.47
N THR A 292 2.72 10.08 11.86
CA THR A 292 1.59 10.35 12.74
C THR A 292 0.59 11.19 11.96
N LYS A 293 -0.70 10.92 12.09
CA LYS A 293 -1.77 11.76 11.54
C LYS A 293 -2.82 12.01 12.61
N THR A 294 -3.58 13.08 12.47
CA THR A 294 -4.63 13.42 13.43
C THR A 294 -5.76 12.39 13.42
N ASN A 295 -6.20 11.94 14.59
CA ASN A 295 -7.37 11.07 14.79
C ASN A 295 -7.34 9.79 13.93
N CYS A 296 -6.22 9.06 13.98
CA CYS A 296 -6.05 7.86 13.18
C CYS A 296 -5.47 6.71 13.99
N LYS A 297 -5.94 5.50 13.67
CA LYS A 297 -5.36 4.25 14.14
C LYS A 297 -4.97 3.39 12.93
N TYR A 298 -3.71 2.99 12.84
CA TYR A 298 -3.24 2.13 11.76
C TYR A 298 -1.99 1.34 12.16
N ARG A 299 -1.70 0.27 11.41
CA ARG A 299 -0.47 -0.51 11.55
C ARG A 299 0.64 0.05 10.68
N ILE A 300 1.85 0.12 11.23
CA ILE A 300 3.06 0.54 10.54
C ILE A 300 4.18 -0.47 10.77
N SER A 301 5.08 -0.61 9.77
CA SER A 301 6.25 -1.46 9.90
C SER A 301 7.50 -0.79 9.32
N TYR A 302 8.58 -0.86 10.09
CA TYR A 302 9.90 -0.37 9.72
C TYR A 302 10.87 -1.52 9.59
N THR A 303 11.65 -1.50 8.52
CA THR A 303 12.75 -2.44 8.30
C THR A 303 14.06 -1.70 8.33
N PHE A 304 15.02 -2.29 8.99
CA PHE A 304 16.39 -1.81 9.09
C PHE A 304 17.34 -3.00 9.06
N ASN A 305 18.59 -2.70 8.74
CA ASN A 305 19.63 -3.72 8.63
C ASN A 305 20.49 -3.71 9.90
N VAL A 306 20.99 -4.88 10.28
CA VAL A 306 22.02 -5.06 11.30
C VAL A 306 23.25 -5.66 10.63
N PRO A 307 24.35 -4.89 10.53
CA PRO A 307 25.61 -5.40 10.01
C PRO A 307 26.18 -6.56 10.80
N THR A 308 26.97 -7.40 10.13
CA THR A 308 27.80 -8.42 10.76
C THR A 308 28.67 -7.83 11.87
N GLY A 309 28.83 -8.57 12.97
CA GLY A 309 29.64 -8.18 14.12
C GLY A 309 28.85 -7.51 15.26
N ILE A 310 27.56 -7.26 15.09
CA ILE A 310 26.70 -6.66 16.13
C ILE A 310 25.99 -7.77 16.91
N PRO A 311 26.34 -8.01 18.20
CA PRO A 311 25.81 -9.13 18.97
C PRO A 311 24.43 -8.84 19.59
N LYS A 312 24.05 -7.56 19.69
CA LYS A 312 22.77 -7.14 20.26
C LYS A 312 22.38 -5.74 19.79
N ILE A 313 21.08 -5.46 19.85
CA ILE A 313 20.52 -4.13 19.66
C ILE A 313 19.47 -3.83 20.71
N LYS A 314 19.16 -2.53 20.86
CA LYS A 314 17.95 -2.07 21.56
C LYS A 314 17.07 -1.30 20.60
N ILE A 315 15.77 -1.45 20.78
CA ILE A 315 14.78 -0.68 20.04
C ILE A 315 14.09 0.26 21.02
N GLY A 316 13.91 1.51 20.63
CA GLY A 316 13.25 2.52 21.44
C GLY A 316 12.21 3.32 20.67
N PHE A 317 11.31 3.95 21.42
CA PHE A 317 10.31 4.86 20.89
C PHE A 317 10.21 6.13 21.72
N GLN A 318 9.96 7.26 21.07
CA GLN A 318 9.65 8.50 21.77
C GLN A 318 8.69 9.38 20.96
N SER A 319 7.93 10.19 21.68
CA SER A 319 7.20 11.32 21.11
C SER A 319 8.18 12.45 20.75
N TRP A 320 7.84 13.21 19.72
CA TRP A 320 8.66 14.28 19.16
C TRP A 320 7.79 15.49 18.84
N TYR A 321 8.16 16.66 19.36
CA TYR A 321 7.42 17.91 19.15
C TYR A 321 5.91 17.86 19.42
N THR A 322 5.45 17.01 20.34
CA THR A 322 4.04 16.95 20.74
C THR A 322 3.90 16.71 22.25
N ASN A 323 2.77 17.14 22.80
CA ASN A 323 2.30 16.75 24.13
C ASN A 323 1.12 15.77 24.05
N ALA A 324 0.64 15.47 22.84
CA ALA A 324 -0.43 14.53 22.60
C ALA A 324 -0.01 13.11 22.98
N GLU A 325 -0.92 12.34 23.57
CA GLU A 325 -0.66 10.96 24.00
C GLU A 325 -0.72 10.01 22.81
N ILE A 326 0.41 9.74 22.18
CA ILE A 326 0.53 8.71 21.13
C ILE A 326 0.69 7.34 21.79
N LYS A 327 -0.13 6.36 21.40
CA LYS A 327 -0.04 4.98 21.90
C LYS A 327 0.39 4.04 20.78
N LEU A 328 1.30 3.14 21.11
CA LEU A 328 1.66 1.99 20.28
C LEU A 328 1.05 0.73 20.89
N THR A 329 0.55 -0.18 20.08
CA THR A 329 0.02 -1.48 20.51
C THR A 329 0.50 -2.60 19.60
N ASP A 330 0.49 -3.84 20.10
CA ASP A 330 0.90 -5.05 19.36
C ASP A 330 2.28 -4.90 18.69
N ILE A 331 3.30 -4.63 19.50
CA ILE A 331 4.66 -4.41 19.02
C ILE A 331 5.34 -5.75 18.78
N GLN A 332 5.56 -6.07 17.50
CA GLN A 332 6.15 -7.32 17.03
C GLN A 332 7.48 -7.04 16.33
N VAL A 333 8.47 -7.89 16.60
CA VAL A 333 9.76 -7.85 15.92
C VAL A 333 10.01 -9.17 15.20
N TYR A 334 10.48 -9.04 13.96
CA TYR A 334 10.87 -10.14 13.10
C TYR A 334 12.35 -9.98 12.77
N ILE A 335 13.12 -11.01 13.09
CA ILE A 335 14.56 -11.06 12.82
C ILE A 335 14.77 -12.07 11.70
N GLN A 336 15.33 -11.62 10.58
CA GLN A 336 15.65 -12.44 9.42
C GLN A 336 17.17 -12.46 9.26
N GLU A 337 17.78 -13.64 9.38
CA GLU A 337 19.19 -13.84 9.01
C GLU A 337 19.33 -13.81 7.48
N LEU A 338 20.33 -13.08 6.99
CA LEU A 338 20.70 -13.03 5.57
C LEU A 338 21.99 -13.83 5.39
N ASP A 339 22.01 -14.72 4.40
CA ASP A 339 23.17 -15.54 4.04
C ASP A 339 24.32 -14.73 3.40
#